data_AF-A0A1A7BG98-F1
#
_entry.id   AF-A0A1A7BG98-F1
#
_cell.length_a   1.000
_cell.length_b   1.000
_cell.length_c   1.000
_cell.angle_alpha   90.00
_cell.angle_beta   90.00
_cell.angle_gamma   90.00
#
_symmetry.space_group_name_H-M   'P 1'
#
loop_
_entity.id
_entity.type
_entity.pdbx_description
1 polymer ?
#
loop_
_entity_poly.entity_id
_entity_poly.type
_entity_poly.pdbx_seq_one_letter_code
_entity_poly.pdbx_strand_id
1 'polypeptide(L)'
;MTIHDLSTFVGSDRIARLSARIAAAKRAFTTRNVDLTRAARLARSDRVPRAGDIILARVTTIGQHRRIENIHGRRGDLYVGDEIIVAYGNRYAPDQFEAYVPEDLGPCELVAGGGVAARVTAKHARVRQATAIEVLGVLQDRTGRTLNLADFGADQHPRSRPPRVIAVVGSSMNAGKTTTVAGLVHGLSRSGFKVGAAKLTGTGSGGDLWSMRDAGAALAVDFTDAGHASTFGVATEELGRITQTLLGRLADADADIAVVEIADGLLHGETAQLLETGHAHGWFDAVLFAASDAMGAAFGCQWLAQRGLVPVAVSGLVSASPLASREAERATGIAVATLSELRDPISASRIVFSQPSRQVAA
;
A
#
# COMPACT_ATOMS: atom_id res chain seq x y z
N MET A 1 7.93 -36.83 -0.45
CA MET A 1 7.26 -37.15 0.83
C MET A 1 5.77 -36.90 0.62
N THR A 2 5.00 -37.96 0.42
CA THR A 2 3.55 -37.89 0.15
C THR A 2 2.78 -37.67 1.46
N ILE A 3 1.55 -37.15 1.37
CA ILE A 3 0.66 -36.77 2.48
C ILE A 3 0.34 -37.93 3.46
N HIS A 4 0.71 -39.17 3.12
CA HIS A 4 0.37 -40.37 3.89
C HIS A 4 1.35 -40.76 5.01
N ASP A 5 2.53 -40.14 5.13
CA ASP A 5 3.55 -40.56 6.12
C ASP A 5 3.45 -39.85 7.50
N LEU A 6 2.31 -39.22 7.83
CA LEU A 6 2.19 -38.36 9.02
C LEU A 6 1.48 -39.00 10.24
N SER A 7 1.47 -40.33 10.38
CA SER A 7 0.80 -40.99 11.51
C SER A 7 1.77 -41.76 12.41
N THR A 8 2.61 -41.05 13.16
CA THR A 8 3.08 -41.37 14.53
C THR A 8 4.09 -40.29 14.95
N PHE A 9 4.26 -40.07 16.26
CA PHE A 9 5.17 -39.14 16.96
C PHE A 9 4.50 -37.93 17.66
N VAL A 10 4.80 -37.78 18.97
CA VAL A 10 4.17 -36.82 19.90
C VAL A 10 5.13 -35.66 20.19
N GLY A 11 4.59 -34.44 20.27
CA GLY A 11 5.26 -33.24 20.79
C GLY A 11 6.12 -32.48 19.78
N SER A 12 7.31 -32.99 19.46
CA SER A 12 8.25 -32.42 18.47
C SER A 12 7.69 -32.44 17.05
N ASP A 13 6.80 -33.39 16.77
CA ASP A 13 6.16 -33.61 15.48
C ASP A 13 5.19 -32.46 15.09
N ARG A 14 4.52 -31.81 16.05
CA ARG A 14 3.58 -30.71 15.72
C ARG A 14 4.28 -29.48 15.14
N ILE A 15 5.42 -29.10 15.73
CA ILE A 15 6.21 -27.96 15.25
C ILE A 15 6.80 -28.34 13.88
N ALA A 16 7.39 -29.53 13.75
CA ALA A 16 7.94 -30.00 12.48
C ALA A 16 6.88 -30.04 11.35
N ARG A 17 5.68 -30.55 11.63
CA ARG A 17 4.53 -30.53 10.70
C ARG A 17 4.12 -29.12 10.32
N LEU A 18 4.04 -28.19 11.28
CA LEU A 18 3.71 -26.80 10.99
C LEU A 18 4.80 -26.16 10.12
N SER A 19 6.08 -26.36 10.45
CA SER A 19 7.20 -25.86 9.65
C SER A 19 7.17 -26.41 8.21
N ALA A 20 6.87 -27.70 8.03
CA ALA A 20 6.72 -28.30 6.70
C ALA A 20 5.56 -27.67 5.91
N ARG A 21 4.42 -27.42 6.57
CA ARG A 21 3.26 -26.75 5.95
C ARG A 21 3.56 -25.30 5.59
N ILE A 22 4.22 -24.56 6.48
CA ILE A 22 4.65 -23.17 6.25
C ILE A 22 5.60 -23.10 5.04
N ALA A 23 6.54 -24.04 4.95
CA ALA A 23 7.48 -24.10 3.83
C ALA A 23 6.81 -24.43 2.49
N ALA A 24 5.73 -25.23 2.50
CA ALA A 24 4.97 -25.60 1.30
C ALA A 24 3.91 -24.56 0.90
N ALA A 25 3.40 -23.78 1.85
CA ALA A 25 2.34 -22.80 1.63
C ALA A 25 2.82 -21.61 0.78
N LYS A 26 1.91 -21.06 -0.02
CA LYS A 26 2.18 -19.85 -0.81
C LYS A 26 2.19 -18.63 0.12
N ARG A 27 3.37 -18.07 0.33
CA ARG A 27 3.56 -16.90 1.18
C ARG A 27 3.29 -15.61 0.42
N ALA A 28 2.40 -14.77 0.96
CA ALA A 28 1.95 -13.55 0.31
C ALA A 28 2.81 -12.32 0.63
N PHE A 29 2.78 -11.33 -0.26
CA PHE A 29 3.51 -10.06 -0.20
C PHE A 29 3.38 -9.31 1.13
N THR A 30 2.17 -9.23 1.69
CA THR A 30 1.88 -8.55 2.98
C THR A 30 2.69 -9.11 4.14
N THR A 31 3.13 -10.37 4.04
CA THR A 31 3.90 -11.05 5.08
C THR A 31 5.40 -10.98 4.84
N ARG A 32 5.91 -10.20 3.88
CA ARG A 32 7.33 -10.24 3.45
C ARG A 32 8.35 -9.97 4.55
N ASN A 33 8.00 -9.15 5.53
CA ASN A 33 8.89 -8.76 6.64
C ASN A 33 8.83 -9.73 7.83
N VAL A 34 7.91 -10.69 7.79
CA VAL A 34 7.67 -11.63 8.88
C VAL A 34 8.78 -12.67 8.96
N ASP A 35 9.39 -12.84 10.13
CA ASP A 35 10.21 -14.01 10.40
C ASP A 35 9.33 -15.21 10.77
N LEU A 36 9.02 -16.04 9.78
CA LEU A 36 8.18 -17.24 9.95
C LEU A 36 8.89 -18.35 10.74
N THR A 37 10.20 -18.26 11.00
CA THR A 37 10.88 -19.22 11.89
C THR A 37 10.41 -19.11 13.34
N ARG A 38 9.81 -17.97 13.71
CA ARG A 38 9.16 -17.77 15.01
C ARG A 38 7.86 -18.57 15.15
N ALA A 39 7.23 -18.99 14.04
CA ALA A 39 5.97 -19.71 14.09
C ALA A 39 6.17 -21.13 14.64
N ALA A 40 5.53 -21.42 15.78
CA ALA A 40 5.62 -22.69 16.47
C ALA A 40 4.26 -23.35 16.71
N ARG A 41 3.16 -22.60 16.65
CA ARG A 41 1.80 -23.11 16.87
C ARG A 41 0.80 -22.53 15.88
N LEU A 42 -0.28 -23.26 15.67
CA LEU A 42 -1.43 -22.85 14.86
C LEU A 42 -2.69 -22.91 15.74
N ALA A 43 -3.31 -21.77 16.02
CA ALA A 43 -4.48 -21.66 16.89
C ALA A 43 -5.78 -21.53 16.08
N ARG A 44 -6.83 -22.26 16.47
CA ARG A 44 -8.07 -22.42 15.67
C ARG A 44 -9.37 -21.97 16.34
N SER A 45 -9.42 -21.83 17.66
CA SER A 45 -10.66 -21.53 18.39
C SER A 45 -10.48 -20.39 19.39
N ASP A 46 -11.60 -19.82 19.83
CA ASP A 46 -11.72 -18.89 20.96
C ASP A 46 -10.89 -17.61 20.83
N ARG A 47 -10.83 -17.07 19.61
CA ARG A 47 -10.07 -15.86 19.30
C ARG A 47 -10.84 -14.95 18.35
N VAL A 48 -10.79 -13.67 18.67
CA VAL A 48 -11.18 -12.58 17.78
C VAL A 48 -9.91 -12.14 17.03
N PRO A 49 -9.85 -12.27 15.71
CA PRO A 49 -8.67 -11.86 14.95
C PRO A 49 -8.50 -10.34 14.99
N ARG A 50 -7.26 -9.89 14.86
CA ARG A 50 -6.91 -8.48 14.78
C ARG A 50 -6.26 -8.17 13.43
N ALA A 51 -6.33 -6.90 13.03
CA ALA A 51 -5.56 -6.43 11.88
C ALA A 51 -4.07 -6.75 12.09
N GLY A 52 -3.43 -7.28 11.06
CA GLY A 52 -2.04 -7.74 11.09
C GLY A 52 -1.84 -9.18 11.55
N ASP A 53 -2.84 -9.86 12.12
CA ASP A 53 -2.68 -11.25 12.56
C ASP A 53 -2.36 -12.15 11.35
N ILE A 54 -1.31 -12.95 11.49
CA ILE A 54 -0.82 -13.81 10.41
C ILE A 54 -1.52 -15.15 10.49
N ILE A 55 -2.13 -15.57 9.39
CA ILE A 55 -2.87 -16.83 9.30
C ILE A 55 -2.30 -17.77 8.27
N LEU A 56 -2.47 -19.06 8.55
CA LEU A 56 -2.42 -20.10 7.55
C LEU A 56 -3.86 -20.39 7.12
N ALA A 57 -4.15 -20.29 5.84
CA ALA A 57 -5.48 -20.52 5.29
C ALA A 57 -5.42 -21.48 4.11
N ARG A 58 -6.56 -22.07 3.75
CA ARG A 58 -6.74 -22.91 2.56
C ARG A 58 -7.67 -22.24 1.58
N VAL A 59 -7.33 -22.24 0.31
CA VAL A 59 -8.23 -21.76 -0.75
C VAL A 59 -9.36 -22.76 -0.95
N THR A 60 -10.62 -22.31 -0.81
CA THR A 60 -11.80 -23.16 -1.00
C THR A 60 -12.49 -22.91 -2.33
N THR A 61 -12.54 -21.65 -2.78
CA THR A 61 -13.16 -21.26 -4.06
C THR A 61 -12.38 -20.13 -4.72
N ILE A 62 -12.09 -20.27 -6.02
CA ILE A 62 -11.42 -19.22 -6.80
C ILE A 62 -12.42 -18.17 -7.26
N GLY A 63 -12.15 -16.91 -6.92
CA GLY A 63 -12.96 -15.74 -7.26
C GLY A 63 -12.16 -14.69 -8.04
N GLN A 64 -12.29 -13.43 -7.62
CA GLN A 64 -11.63 -12.26 -8.22
C GLN A 64 -10.11 -12.39 -8.21
N HIS A 65 -9.53 -12.67 -7.04
CA HIS A 65 -8.08 -12.81 -6.88
C HIS A 65 -7.67 -14.24 -7.20
N ARG A 66 -7.44 -14.50 -8.49
CA ARG A 66 -7.01 -15.82 -9.02
C ARG A 66 -5.52 -16.08 -8.84
N ARG A 67 -4.76 -15.06 -8.45
CA ARG A 67 -3.32 -15.11 -8.22
C ARG A 67 -3.01 -14.51 -6.87
N ILE A 68 -1.96 -15.03 -6.24
CA ILE A 68 -1.37 -14.45 -5.03
C ILE A 68 0.03 -13.97 -5.35
N GLU A 69 0.32 -12.74 -4.94
CA GLU A 69 1.63 -12.14 -5.10
C GLU A 69 2.54 -12.62 -3.97
N ASN A 70 3.69 -13.20 -4.34
CA ASN A 70 4.68 -13.63 -3.36
C ASN A 70 5.53 -12.46 -2.86
N ILE A 71 6.39 -12.74 -1.87
CA ILE A 71 7.28 -11.74 -1.26
C ILE A 71 8.33 -11.14 -2.21
N HIS A 72 8.48 -11.70 -3.41
CA HIS A 72 9.41 -11.26 -4.45
C HIS A 72 8.68 -10.63 -5.67
N GLY A 73 7.36 -10.39 -5.57
CA GLY A 73 6.56 -9.74 -6.60
C GLY A 73 6.02 -10.64 -7.71
N ARG A 74 6.35 -11.94 -7.70
CA ARG A 74 5.76 -12.89 -8.66
C ARG A 74 4.32 -13.21 -8.25
N ARG A 75 3.39 -13.03 -9.19
CA ARG A 75 1.97 -13.41 -9.04
C ARG A 75 1.75 -14.85 -9.51
N GLY A 76 1.67 -15.78 -8.56
CA GLY A 76 1.40 -17.19 -8.85
C GLY A 76 -0.09 -17.51 -8.88
N ASP A 77 -0.51 -18.41 -9.78
CA ASP A 77 -1.90 -18.87 -9.84
C ASP A 77 -2.30 -19.60 -8.55
N LEU A 78 -3.54 -19.38 -8.11
CA LEU A 78 -4.17 -20.07 -7.01
C LEU A 78 -5.05 -21.21 -7.52
N TYR A 79 -5.02 -22.33 -6.80
CA TYR A 79 -5.85 -23.50 -7.01
C TYR A 79 -6.61 -23.82 -5.71
N VAL A 80 -7.79 -24.42 -5.85
CA VAL A 80 -8.52 -24.94 -4.68
C VAL A 80 -7.66 -25.98 -3.97
N GLY A 81 -7.60 -25.89 -2.64
CA GLY A 81 -6.76 -26.74 -1.80
C GLY A 81 -5.38 -26.17 -1.48
N ASP A 82 -4.92 -25.13 -2.18
CA ASP A 82 -3.67 -24.45 -1.84
C ASP A 82 -3.70 -23.91 -0.41
N GLU A 83 -2.63 -24.15 0.34
CA GLU A 83 -2.38 -23.44 1.60
C GLU A 83 -1.65 -22.11 1.31
N ILE A 84 -2.11 -21.04 1.94
CA ILE A 84 -1.58 -19.68 1.78
C ILE A 84 -1.26 -19.08 3.16
N ILE A 85 -0.21 -18.26 3.20
CA ILE A 85 0.15 -17.45 4.38
C ILE A 85 -0.16 -16.00 4.06
N VAL A 86 -1.14 -15.45 4.77
CA VAL A 86 -1.70 -14.10 4.56
C VAL A 86 -1.91 -13.41 5.91
N ALA A 87 -2.24 -12.12 5.89
CA ALA A 87 -2.54 -11.37 7.10
C ALA A 87 -3.99 -10.87 7.08
N TYR A 88 -4.62 -10.79 8.25
CA TYR A 88 -5.88 -10.08 8.39
C TYR A 88 -5.69 -8.58 8.21
N GLY A 89 -6.64 -7.91 7.55
CA GLY A 89 -6.65 -6.46 7.45
C GLY A 89 -7.89 -5.91 6.78
N ASN A 90 -8.37 -4.76 7.24
CA ASN A 90 -9.49 -4.07 6.59
C ASN A 90 -9.10 -3.65 5.17
N ARG A 91 -10.09 -3.50 4.28
CA ARG A 91 -9.88 -3.03 2.92
C ARG A 91 -10.94 -1.99 2.54
N TYR A 92 -10.46 -0.85 2.06
CA TYR A 92 -11.26 0.12 1.34
C TYR A 92 -10.72 0.24 -0.08
N ALA A 93 -11.52 -0.18 -1.06
CA ALA A 93 -11.17 -0.08 -2.47
C ALA A 93 -12.45 0.04 -3.32
N PRO A 94 -12.88 1.26 -3.69
CA PRO A 94 -14.17 1.51 -4.35
C PRO A 94 -14.43 0.71 -5.63
N ASP A 95 -13.40 0.47 -6.46
CA ASP A 95 -13.48 -0.34 -7.68
C ASP A 95 -13.23 -1.84 -7.42
N GLN A 96 -13.18 -2.27 -6.16
CA GLN A 96 -12.92 -3.66 -5.75
C GLN A 96 -13.88 -4.08 -4.63
N PHE A 97 -13.37 -4.17 -3.40
CA PHE A 97 -14.08 -4.66 -2.23
C PHE A 97 -13.91 -3.66 -1.10
N GLU A 98 -14.99 -3.47 -0.34
CA GLU A 98 -14.93 -3.04 1.04
C GLU A 98 -14.98 -4.29 1.92
N ALA A 99 -14.10 -4.38 2.92
CA ALA A 99 -14.03 -5.53 3.80
C ALA A 99 -13.44 -5.19 5.17
N TYR A 100 -13.83 -5.95 6.18
CA TYR A 100 -13.41 -5.75 7.57
C TYR A 100 -12.87 -7.04 8.17
N VAL A 101 -11.91 -6.92 9.10
CA VAL A 101 -11.45 -8.07 9.90
C VAL A 101 -12.66 -8.67 10.63
N PRO A 102 -12.90 -9.99 10.53
CA PRO A 102 -14.07 -10.62 11.15
C PRO A 102 -13.98 -10.66 12.67
N GLU A 103 -15.09 -10.96 13.33
CA GLU A 103 -15.16 -11.13 14.79
C GLU A 103 -14.74 -12.54 15.26
N ASP A 104 -14.52 -13.46 14.33
CA ASP A 104 -14.15 -14.85 14.58
C ASP A 104 -13.15 -15.37 13.53
N LEU A 105 -12.59 -16.56 13.78
CA LEU A 105 -11.72 -17.27 12.83
C LEU A 105 -12.51 -18.12 11.82
N GLY A 106 -13.77 -17.77 11.56
CA GLY A 106 -14.60 -18.44 10.56
C GLY A 106 -14.11 -18.22 9.13
N PRO A 107 -14.78 -18.83 8.14
CA PRO A 107 -14.50 -18.58 6.74
C PRO A 107 -14.53 -17.09 6.40
N CYS A 108 -13.61 -16.67 5.54
CA CYS A 108 -13.51 -15.30 5.05
C CYS A 108 -12.94 -15.30 3.62
N GLU A 109 -12.64 -14.13 3.08
CA GLU A 109 -12.18 -13.99 1.72
C GLU A 109 -10.76 -13.41 1.65
N LEU A 110 -10.04 -13.83 0.61
CA LEU A 110 -8.86 -13.13 0.16
C LEU A 110 -9.32 -11.85 -0.55
N VAL A 111 -9.25 -10.72 0.16
CA VAL A 111 -9.75 -9.44 -0.32
C VAL A 111 -8.71 -8.67 -1.10
N ALA A 112 -7.41 -8.97 -1.02
CA ALA A 112 -6.39 -8.40 -1.90
C ALA A 112 -5.35 -9.46 -2.33
N GLY A 113 -4.91 -9.41 -3.59
CA GLY A 113 -3.94 -10.34 -4.16
C GLY A 113 -2.55 -10.29 -3.50
N GLY A 114 -2.23 -9.24 -2.75
CA GLY A 114 -1.04 -9.15 -1.91
C GLY A 114 -1.11 -9.98 -0.62
N GLY A 115 -2.25 -10.64 -0.34
CA GLY A 115 -2.42 -11.48 0.85
C GLY A 115 -3.12 -10.80 2.01
N VAL A 116 -4.25 -10.14 1.74
CA VAL A 116 -5.10 -9.58 2.80
C VAL A 116 -6.38 -10.41 2.91
N ALA A 117 -6.63 -10.94 4.11
CA ALA A 117 -7.84 -11.68 4.46
C ALA A 117 -8.80 -10.81 5.26
N ALA A 118 -10.09 -10.84 4.91
CA ALA A 118 -11.15 -10.12 5.61
C ALA A 118 -12.53 -10.64 5.18
N ARG A 119 -13.59 -10.19 5.84
CA ARG A 119 -14.97 -10.44 5.43
C ARG A 119 -15.46 -9.28 4.54
N VAL A 120 -15.87 -9.59 3.32
CA VAL A 120 -16.38 -8.60 2.36
C VAL A 120 -17.74 -8.06 2.82
N THR A 121 -17.89 -6.74 2.84
CA THR A 121 -19.17 -6.04 3.13
C THR A 121 -19.80 -5.47 1.87
N ALA A 122 -18.98 -4.93 0.97
CA ALA A 122 -19.42 -4.38 -0.30
C ALA A 122 -18.46 -4.75 -1.43
N LYS A 123 -19.00 -4.75 -2.65
CA LYS A 123 -18.25 -5.08 -3.86
C LYS A 123 -18.69 -4.21 -5.03
N HIS A 124 -17.71 -3.72 -5.79
CA HIS A 124 -17.97 -3.02 -7.03
C HIS A 124 -18.71 -3.91 -8.05
N ALA A 125 -19.67 -3.35 -8.79
CA ALA A 125 -20.57 -4.12 -9.68
C ALA A 125 -19.83 -4.95 -10.75
N ARG A 126 -18.67 -4.47 -11.22
CA ARG A 126 -17.86 -5.15 -12.25
C ARG A 126 -16.92 -6.24 -11.72
N VAL A 127 -16.86 -6.42 -10.41
CA VAL A 127 -15.89 -7.32 -9.75
C VAL A 127 -16.53 -8.67 -9.48
N ARG A 128 -15.79 -9.77 -9.66
CA ARG A 128 -16.27 -11.12 -9.33
C ARG A 128 -16.36 -11.29 -7.82
N GLN A 129 -17.06 -12.32 -7.35
CA GLN A 129 -16.99 -12.67 -5.92
C GLN A 129 -15.53 -12.87 -5.49
N ALA A 130 -15.18 -12.50 -4.26
CA ALA A 130 -13.82 -12.66 -3.77
C ALA A 130 -13.45 -14.16 -3.67
N THR A 131 -12.14 -14.45 -3.72
CA THR A 131 -11.64 -15.81 -3.53
C THR A 131 -11.89 -16.23 -2.08
N ALA A 132 -12.63 -17.31 -1.87
CA ALA A 132 -12.98 -17.77 -0.53
C ALA A 132 -11.85 -18.61 0.07
N ILE A 133 -11.64 -18.45 1.37
CA ILE A 133 -10.60 -19.14 2.13
C ILE A 133 -11.16 -19.70 3.45
N GLU A 134 -10.69 -20.89 3.80
CA GLU A 134 -10.88 -21.51 5.11
C GLU A 134 -9.68 -21.18 5.98
N VAL A 135 -9.90 -20.58 7.15
CA VAL A 135 -8.83 -20.24 8.09
C VAL A 135 -8.41 -21.50 8.84
N LEU A 136 -7.20 -21.99 8.56
CA LEU A 136 -6.65 -23.17 9.24
C LEU A 136 -6.07 -22.81 10.61
N GLY A 137 -5.86 -21.52 10.87
CA GLY A 137 -5.55 -20.96 12.17
C GLY A 137 -4.61 -19.77 12.10
N VAL A 138 -4.46 -19.11 13.25
CA VAL A 138 -3.51 -18.00 13.46
C VAL A 138 -2.16 -18.55 13.86
N LEU A 139 -1.08 -18.03 13.27
CA LEU A 139 0.28 -18.40 13.61
C LEU A 139 0.68 -17.79 14.96
N GLN A 140 1.29 -18.58 15.82
CA GLN A 140 1.78 -18.14 17.12
C GLN A 140 3.22 -18.58 17.35
N ASP A 141 3.92 -17.83 18.21
CA ASP A 141 5.25 -18.20 18.65
C ASP A 141 5.26 -19.33 19.70
N ARG A 142 6.45 -19.67 20.19
CA ARG A 142 6.64 -20.72 21.20
C ARG A 142 5.93 -20.41 22.53
N THR A 143 5.78 -19.13 22.86
CA THR A 143 5.11 -18.63 24.07
C THR A 143 3.58 -18.63 23.93
N GLY A 144 3.06 -18.86 22.72
CA GLY A 144 1.63 -18.81 22.43
C GLY A 144 1.11 -17.40 22.13
N ARG A 145 2.01 -16.42 21.92
CA ARG A 145 1.66 -15.09 21.41
C ARG A 145 1.41 -15.17 19.91
N THR A 146 0.30 -14.60 19.46
CA THR A 146 -0.02 -14.45 18.04
C THR A 146 1.06 -13.65 17.33
N LEU A 147 1.54 -14.16 16.19
CA LEU A 147 2.39 -13.38 15.30
C LEU A 147 1.53 -12.35 14.58
N ASN A 148 1.91 -11.08 14.72
CA ASN A 148 1.24 -9.97 14.06
C ASN A 148 2.25 -9.18 13.22
N LEU A 149 1.83 -8.62 12.09
CA LEU A 149 2.69 -7.78 11.24
C LEU A 149 3.38 -6.64 12.01
N ALA A 150 2.71 -6.06 13.02
CA ALA A 150 3.27 -5.00 13.86
C ALA A 150 4.53 -5.44 14.65
N ASP A 151 4.68 -6.75 14.92
CA ASP A 151 5.89 -7.30 15.57
C ASP A 151 7.12 -7.30 14.64
N PHE A 152 6.92 -6.99 13.35
CA PHE A 152 7.93 -7.04 12.29
C PHE A 152 8.00 -5.72 11.49
N GLY A 153 7.32 -4.67 11.97
CA GLY A 153 7.48 -3.32 11.44
C GLY A 153 8.88 -2.79 11.77
N ALA A 154 9.38 -1.88 10.92
CA ALA A 154 10.60 -1.16 11.22
C ALA A 154 10.46 -0.35 12.52
N ASP A 155 11.58 -0.17 13.23
CA ASP A 155 11.61 0.63 14.45
C ASP A 155 11.11 2.05 14.18
N GLN A 156 10.49 2.66 15.18
CA GLN A 156 10.07 4.04 15.08
C GLN A 156 11.31 4.94 15.04
N HIS A 157 11.48 5.67 13.94
CA HIS A 157 12.57 6.61 13.81
C HIS A 157 12.16 7.94 14.45
N PRO A 158 13.05 8.61 15.22
CA PRO A 158 12.85 10.02 15.54
C PRO A 158 12.74 10.82 14.24
N ARG A 159 12.19 12.05 14.28
CA ARG A 159 11.74 12.90 13.16
C ARG A 159 12.80 13.21 12.06
N SER A 160 13.42 12.20 11.45
CA SER A 160 14.28 12.28 10.28
C SER A 160 13.42 12.12 9.03
N ARG A 161 13.74 12.91 8.02
CA ARG A 161 13.15 12.81 6.69
C ARG A 161 14.18 13.22 5.64
N PRO A 162 14.04 12.77 4.39
CA PRO A 162 14.85 13.27 3.30
C PRO A 162 14.77 14.80 3.16
N PRO A 163 15.81 15.45 2.62
CA PRO A 163 15.86 16.91 2.46
C PRO A 163 14.68 17.50 1.69
N ARG A 164 14.14 16.74 0.73
CA ARG A 164 12.98 17.11 -0.07
C ARG A 164 11.98 15.96 -0.11
N VAL A 165 10.73 16.21 0.25
CA VAL A 165 9.65 15.22 0.20
C VAL A 165 8.50 15.74 -0.66
N ILE A 166 8.16 14.98 -1.71
CA ILE A 166 7.10 15.29 -2.67
C ILE A 166 5.94 14.32 -2.42
N ALA A 167 4.80 14.83 -1.95
CA ALA A 167 3.59 14.03 -1.79
C ALA A 167 2.79 13.98 -3.09
N VAL A 168 2.38 12.78 -3.50
CA VAL A 168 1.46 12.54 -4.60
C VAL A 168 0.12 12.07 -4.03
N VAL A 169 -0.89 12.91 -4.19
CA VAL A 169 -2.29 12.67 -3.81
C VAL A 169 -3.15 12.62 -5.06
N GLY A 170 -4.40 12.15 -4.99
CA GLY A 170 -5.24 12.08 -6.17
C GLY A 170 -6.74 12.18 -5.93
N SER A 171 -7.48 12.42 -7.00
CA SER A 171 -8.93 12.64 -6.93
C SER A 171 -9.72 11.40 -6.51
N SER A 172 -9.25 10.22 -6.90
CA SER A 172 -9.93 8.94 -6.67
C SER A 172 -8.96 7.76 -6.70
N MET A 173 -9.50 6.55 -6.45
CA MET A 173 -8.83 5.30 -6.85
C MET A 173 -8.62 5.33 -8.36
N ASN A 174 -7.45 4.86 -8.80
CA ASN A 174 -7.07 4.81 -10.22
C ASN A 174 -6.95 6.17 -10.95
N ALA A 175 -6.85 7.30 -10.24
CA ALA A 175 -6.58 8.60 -10.86
C ALA A 175 -5.18 8.72 -11.51
N GLY A 176 -4.33 7.69 -11.40
CA GLY A 176 -2.99 7.65 -11.97
C GLY A 176 -1.86 7.91 -10.97
N LYS A 177 -2.13 7.95 -9.65
CA LYS A 177 -1.14 8.21 -8.58
C LYS A 177 0.15 7.39 -8.73
N THR A 178 0.04 6.05 -8.76
CA THR A 178 1.20 5.16 -8.88
C THR A 178 2.01 5.43 -10.14
N THR A 179 1.34 5.64 -11.28
CA THR A 179 2.00 5.93 -12.57
C THR A 179 2.72 7.28 -12.52
N THR A 180 2.11 8.28 -11.89
CA THR A 180 2.70 9.60 -11.65
C THR A 180 3.92 9.50 -10.74
N VAL A 181 3.84 8.76 -9.63
CA VAL A 181 4.97 8.50 -8.73
C VAL A 181 6.11 7.81 -9.48
N ALA A 182 5.83 6.70 -10.17
CA ALA A 182 6.84 5.96 -10.93
C ALA A 182 7.46 6.81 -12.04
N GLY A 183 6.66 7.64 -12.72
CA GLY A 183 7.16 8.61 -13.70
C GLY A 183 8.15 9.57 -13.07
N LEU A 184 7.77 10.21 -11.97
CA LEU A 184 8.59 11.19 -11.27
C LEU A 184 9.88 10.58 -10.69
N VAL A 185 9.78 9.40 -10.08
CA VAL A 185 10.94 8.63 -9.61
C VAL A 185 11.91 8.39 -10.78
N HIS A 186 11.40 7.96 -11.93
CA HIS A 186 12.24 7.69 -13.09
C HIS A 186 12.98 8.93 -13.61
N GLY A 187 12.28 10.06 -13.75
CA GLY A 187 12.90 11.32 -14.16
C GLY A 187 13.98 11.77 -13.18
N LEU A 188 13.65 11.83 -11.89
CA LEU A 188 14.57 12.31 -10.85
C LEU A 188 15.80 11.40 -10.67
N SER A 189 15.64 10.08 -10.71
CA SER A 189 16.78 9.16 -10.66
C SER A 189 17.71 9.35 -11.86
N ARG A 190 17.16 9.64 -13.05
CA ARG A 190 17.94 9.94 -14.25
C ARG A 190 18.58 11.33 -14.24
N SER A 191 18.12 12.23 -13.38
CA SER A 191 18.78 13.51 -13.09
C SER A 191 19.99 13.36 -12.16
N GLY A 192 20.23 12.16 -11.63
CA GLY A 192 21.34 11.87 -10.73
C GLY A 192 21.00 11.97 -9.24
N PHE A 193 19.72 12.19 -8.88
CA PHE A 193 19.30 12.15 -7.48
C PHE A 193 19.17 10.71 -6.97
N LYS A 194 19.54 10.48 -5.71
CA LYS A 194 19.19 9.27 -4.98
C LYS A 194 17.75 9.37 -4.49
N VAL A 195 16.82 8.80 -5.25
CA VAL A 195 15.39 8.91 -4.97
C VAL A 195 14.91 7.80 -4.03
N GLY A 196 14.34 8.18 -2.89
CA GLY A 196 13.53 7.29 -2.05
C GLY A 196 12.07 7.33 -2.48
N ALA A 197 11.36 6.21 -2.41
CA ALA A 197 9.94 6.15 -2.72
C ALA A 197 9.16 5.44 -1.62
N ALA A 198 7.97 5.95 -1.29
CA ALA A 198 7.11 5.31 -0.30
C ALA A 198 5.64 5.34 -0.68
N LYS A 199 4.90 4.30 -0.30
CA LYS A 199 3.44 4.34 -0.24
C LYS A 199 2.99 4.41 1.21
N LEU A 200 2.50 5.57 1.63
CA LEU A 200 2.19 5.86 3.03
C LEU A 200 0.90 5.19 3.50
N THR A 201 -0.05 5.00 2.60
CA THR A 201 -1.37 4.45 2.90
C THR A 201 -1.86 3.53 1.78
N GLY A 202 -2.81 2.64 2.08
CA GLY A 202 -3.45 1.76 1.11
C GLY A 202 -3.71 0.36 1.67
N THR A 203 -3.80 -0.63 0.78
CA THR A 203 -3.97 -2.05 1.12
C THR A 203 -2.84 -2.86 0.52
N GLY A 204 -2.26 -3.77 1.30
CA GLY A 204 -1.02 -4.46 0.97
C GLY A 204 -1.10 -5.22 -0.36
N SER A 205 -0.31 -4.75 -1.31
CA SER A 205 -0.15 -5.29 -2.65
C SER A 205 1.13 -4.70 -3.22
N GLY A 206 1.99 -5.53 -3.82
CA GLY A 206 3.34 -5.11 -4.18
C GLY A 206 3.41 -4.27 -5.45
N GLY A 207 2.34 -4.20 -6.24
CA GLY A 207 2.32 -3.48 -7.52
C GLY A 207 2.90 -2.07 -7.47
N ASP A 208 2.54 -1.28 -6.45
CA ASP A 208 3.07 0.09 -6.32
C ASP A 208 4.55 0.10 -5.94
N LEU A 209 4.93 -0.71 -4.95
CA LEU A 209 6.31 -0.84 -4.48
C LEU A 209 7.25 -1.34 -5.58
N TRP A 210 6.85 -2.35 -6.36
CA TRP A 210 7.64 -2.85 -7.49
C TRP A 210 7.73 -1.82 -8.60
N SER A 211 6.64 -1.10 -8.90
CA SER A 211 6.66 -0.03 -9.90
C SER A 211 7.62 1.10 -9.52
N MET A 212 7.74 1.42 -8.24
CA MET A 212 8.71 2.41 -7.74
C MET A 212 10.16 1.90 -7.86
N ARG A 213 10.40 0.61 -7.58
CA ARG A 213 11.73 0.00 -7.78
C ARG A 213 12.14 -0.04 -9.24
N ASP A 214 11.24 -0.49 -10.11
CA ASP A 214 11.47 -0.55 -11.56
C ASP A 214 11.70 0.83 -12.17
N ALA A 215 11.10 1.87 -11.59
CA ALA A 215 11.34 3.26 -11.99
C ALA A 215 12.76 3.75 -11.64
N GLY A 216 13.46 3.10 -10.72
CA GLY A 216 14.82 3.45 -10.30
C GLY A 216 14.92 4.08 -8.92
N ALA A 217 13.94 3.87 -8.03
CA ALA A 217 14.09 4.28 -6.62
C ALA A 217 15.26 3.52 -5.97
N ALA A 218 16.13 4.24 -5.25
CA ALA A 218 17.23 3.66 -4.48
C ALA A 218 16.70 2.80 -3.31
N LEU A 219 15.57 3.21 -2.72
CA LEU A 219 14.79 2.43 -1.77
C LEU A 219 13.30 2.67 -2.03
N ALA A 220 12.53 1.59 -2.07
CA ALA A 220 11.07 1.65 -2.08
C ALA A 220 10.49 0.86 -0.90
N VAL A 221 9.63 1.52 -0.13
CA VAL A 221 8.95 0.98 1.06
C VAL A 221 7.44 1.29 1.03
N ASP A 222 6.64 0.58 1.82
CA ASP A 222 5.21 0.89 2.00
C ASP A 222 4.78 0.69 3.46
N PHE A 223 3.54 1.03 3.81
CA PHE A 223 3.00 0.85 5.17
C PHE A 223 3.12 -0.58 5.74
N THR A 224 3.31 -1.62 4.92
CA THR A 224 3.56 -2.98 5.43
C THR A 224 5.00 -3.13 5.96
N ASP A 225 5.92 -2.26 5.56
CA ASP A 225 7.22 -2.06 6.21
C ASP A 225 7.12 -1.43 7.60
N ALA A 226 6.01 -0.77 7.91
CA ALA A 226 5.66 -0.32 9.25
C ALA A 226 4.76 -1.33 10.00
N GLY A 227 4.58 -2.54 9.47
CA GLY A 227 3.84 -3.61 10.15
C GLY A 227 2.32 -3.59 9.95
N HIS A 228 1.82 -2.96 8.89
CA HIS A 228 0.37 -2.88 8.63
C HIS A 228 -0.03 -3.62 7.35
N ALA A 229 -1.09 -4.44 7.37
CA ALA A 229 -1.62 -5.07 6.15
C ALA A 229 -2.40 -4.08 5.26
N SER A 230 -2.95 -3.03 5.88
CA SER A 230 -3.75 -1.97 5.27
C SER A 230 -3.82 -0.81 6.25
N THR A 231 -4.01 0.40 5.75
CA THR A 231 -4.18 1.61 6.58
C THR A 231 -5.63 2.05 6.72
N PHE A 232 -6.60 1.32 6.16
CA PHE A 232 -8.01 1.63 6.32
C PHE A 232 -8.50 1.32 7.74
N GLY A 233 -9.10 2.29 8.41
CA GLY A 233 -9.52 2.22 9.81
C GLY A 233 -8.37 2.36 10.81
N VAL A 234 -7.18 2.77 10.37
CA VAL A 234 -6.06 3.09 11.27
C VAL A 234 -6.22 4.52 11.79
N ALA A 235 -6.03 4.71 13.09
CA ALA A 235 -6.15 6.01 13.75
C ALA A 235 -5.11 7.02 13.22
N THR A 236 -5.47 8.31 13.21
CA THR A 236 -4.66 9.40 12.66
C THR A 236 -3.26 9.45 13.28
N GLU A 237 -3.14 9.26 14.60
CA GLU A 237 -1.86 9.27 15.29
C GLU A 237 -0.95 8.14 14.79
N GLU A 238 -1.52 6.96 14.55
CA GLU A 238 -0.78 5.82 14.02
C GLU A 238 -0.41 6.01 12.54
N LEU A 239 -1.27 6.62 11.73
CA LEU A 239 -0.91 7.04 10.36
C LEU A 239 0.29 8.01 10.36
N GLY A 240 0.35 8.89 11.34
CA GLY A 240 1.50 9.76 11.56
C GLY A 240 2.78 8.97 11.89
N ARG A 241 2.69 7.96 12.78
CA ARG A 241 3.83 7.09 13.10
C ARG A 241 4.30 6.25 11.92
N ILE A 242 3.38 5.70 11.13
CA ILE A 242 3.69 5.00 9.88
C ILE A 242 4.47 5.94 8.96
N THR A 243 3.96 7.15 8.75
CA THR A 243 4.59 8.14 7.88
C THR A 243 6.00 8.50 8.33
N GLN A 244 6.19 8.81 9.61
CA GLN A 244 7.51 9.12 10.18
C GLN A 244 8.47 7.94 10.06
N THR A 245 7.99 6.72 10.30
CA THR A 245 8.81 5.50 10.15
C THR A 245 9.29 5.34 8.71
N LEU A 246 8.40 5.46 7.72
CA LEU A 246 8.76 5.32 6.31
C LEU A 246 9.68 6.45 5.84
N LEU A 247 9.43 7.70 6.24
CA LEU A 247 10.32 8.82 5.93
C LEU A 247 11.69 8.64 6.57
N GLY A 248 11.76 8.18 7.83
CA GLY A 248 13.01 7.88 8.51
C GLY A 248 13.83 6.82 7.78
N ARG A 249 13.19 5.74 7.32
CA ARG A 249 13.86 4.72 6.50
C ARG A 249 14.43 5.27 5.19
N LEU A 250 13.72 6.19 4.53
CA LEU A 250 14.23 6.85 3.33
C LEU A 250 15.40 7.79 3.65
N ALA A 251 15.37 8.46 4.80
CA ALA A 251 16.46 9.31 5.27
C ALA A 251 17.72 8.50 5.61
N ASP A 252 17.57 7.37 6.30
CA ASP A 252 18.68 6.46 6.66
C ASP A 252 19.31 5.79 5.43
N ALA A 253 18.55 5.71 4.34
CA ALA A 253 19.04 5.32 3.03
C ALA A 253 19.69 6.49 2.27
N ASP A 254 19.99 7.61 2.92
CA ASP A 254 20.54 8.86 2.35
C ASP A 254 19.80 9.35 1.10
N ALA A 255 18.47 9.23 1.05
CA ALA A 255 17.72 9.73 -0.11
C ALA A 255 17.82 11.27 -0.19
N ASP A 256 18.16 11.79 -1.37
CA ASP A 256 18.16 13.24 -1.65
C ASP A 256 16.73 13.77 -1.74
N ILE A 257 15.84 12.97 -2.35
CA ILE A 257 14.44 13.30 -2.58
C ILE A 257 13.59 12.06 -2.27
N ALA A 258 12.53 12.24 -1.49
CA ALA A 258 11.46 11.26 -1.35
C ALA A 258 10.26 11.61 -2.23
N VAL A 259 9.75 10.63 -2.97
CA VAL A 259 8.44 10.70 -3.63
C VAL A 259 7.48 9.78 -2.91
N VAL A 260 6.45 10.33 -2.28
CA VAL A 260 5.55 9.57 -1.41
C VAL A 260 4.11 9.57 -1.94
N GLU A 261 3.52 8.40 -2.08
CA GLU A 261 2.12 8.23 -2.47
C GLU A 261 1.22 8.19 -1.23
N ILE A 262 0.12 8.96 -1.26
CA ILE A 262 -0.97 8.84 -0.29
C ILE A 262 -2.22 8.33 -1.02
N ALA A 263 -2.68 7.14 -0.63
CA ALA A 263 -3.96 6.57 -1.03
C ALA A 263 -5.06 6.83 0.02
N ASP A 264 -6.34 6.85 -0.33
CA ASP A 264 -6.89 6.77 -1.66
C ASP A 264 -7.16 8.15 -2.29
N GLY A 265 -8.42 8.54 -2.52
CA GLY A 265 -8.80 9.86 -3.02
C GLY A 265 -8.80 10.91 -1.91
N LEU A 266 -8.79 12.20 -2.27
CA LEU A 266 -8.82 13.31 -1.29
C LEU A 266 -10.02 13.26 -0.33
N LEU A 267 -11.16 12.71 -0.76
CA LEU A 267 -12.37 12.61 0.08
C LEU A 267 -12.38 11.40 1.01
N HIS A 268 -11.37 10.52 0.93
CA HIS A 268 -11.21 9.44 1.90
C HIS A 268 -10.66 10.01 3.21
N GLY A 269 -11.30 9.69 4.34
CA GLY A 269 -11.07 10.35 5.63
C GLY A 269 -9.60 10.33 6.07
N GLU A 270 -8.98 9.15 6.02
CA GLU A 270 -7.58 8.94 6.39
C GLU A 270 -6.61 9.70 5.46
N THR A 271 -6.94 9.83 4.17
CA THR A 271 -6.15 10.63 3.21
C THR A 271 -6.16 12.09 3.60
N ALA A 272 -7.36 12.65 3.84
CA ALA A 272 -7.54 14.04 4.18
C ALA A 272 -6.81 14.38 5.49
N GLN A 273 -7.03 13.57 6.53
CA GLN A 273 -6.42 13.76 7.84
C GLN A 273 -4.89 13.66 7.78
N LEU A 274 -4.34 12.69 7.04
CA LEU A 274 -2.89 12.55 6.91
C LEU A 274 -2.28 13.74 6.17
N LEU A 275 -2.96 14.25 5.14
CA LEU A 275 -2.47 15.39 4.37
C LEU A 275 -2.48 16.68 5.21
N GLU A 276 -3.55 16.93 5.97
CA GLU A 276 -3.64 18.07 6.90
C GLU A 276 -2.58 17.97 8.00
N THR A 277 -2.43 16.79 8.61
CA THR A 277 -1.42 16.52 9.64
C THR A 277 -0.01 16.70 9.10
N GLY A 278 0.27 16.15 7.92
CA GLY A 278 1.57 16.27 7.26
C GLY A 278 1.90 17.70 6.84
N HIS A 279 0.91 18.49 6.44
CA HIS A 279 1.07 19.92 6.18
C HIS A 279 1.40 20.68 7.46
N ALA A 280 0.63 20.47 8.53
CA ALA A 280 0.84 21.13 9.82
C ALA A 280 2.23 20.82 10.44
N HIS A 281 2.75 19.62 10.19
CA HIS A 281 4.08 19.21 10.66
C HIS A 281 5.22 19.45 9.67
N GLY A 282 4.94 19.98 8.46
CA GLY A 282 5.97 20.23 7.45
C GLY A 282 6.66 18.95 6.93
N TRP A 283 5.93 17.84 6.82
CA TRP A 283 6.45 16.57 6.29
C TRP A 283 6.62 16.57 4.77
N PHE A 284 5.82 17.37 4.07
CA PHE A 284 5.80 17.44 2.61
C PHE A 284 6.19 18.84 2.16
N ASP A 285 7.20 18.94 1.31
CA ASP A 285 7.68 20.22 0.81
C ASP A 285 7.01 20.63 -0.51
N ALA A 286 6.35 19.70 -1.19
CA ALA A 286 5.52 19.94 -2.36
C ALA A 286 4.44 18.85 -2.50
N VAL A 287 3.37 19.20 -3.20
CA VAL A 287 2.28 18.28 -3.55
C VAL A 287 2.13 18.22 -5.06
N LEU A 288 2.03 17.01 -5.61
CA LEU A 288 1.59 16.78 -6.98
C LEU A 288 0.20 16.14 -6.93
N PHE A 289 -0.73 16.61 -7.76
CA PHE A 289 -2.11 16.13 -7.73
C PHE A 289 -2.45 15.29 -8.96
N ALA A 290 -2.71 14.00 -8.78
CA ALA A 290 -3.16 13.10 -9.84
C ALA A 290 -4.70 13.12 -9.98
N ALA A 291 -5.19 13.62 -11.10
CA ALA A 291 -6.62 13.75 -11.37
C ALA A 291 -7.07 12.81 -12.51
N SER A 292 -8.29 12.29 -12.38
CA SER A 292 -8.92 11.42 -13.38
C SER A 292 -9.38 12.20 -14.62
N ASP A 293 -9.86 13.42 -14.43
CA ASP A 293 -10.43 14.30 -15.46
C ASP A 293 -10.32 15.78 -15.02
N ALA A 294 -10.76 16.71 -15.88
CA ALA A 294 -10.65 18.15 -15.64
C ALA A 294 -11.54 18.66 -14.50
N MET A 295 -12.70 18.06 -14.26
CA MET A 295 -13.59 18.44 -13.14
C MET A 295 -13.00 17.97 -11.80
N GLY A 296 -12.48 16.74 -11.77
CA GLY A 296 -11.73 16.21 -10.64
C GLY A 296 -10.47 17.03 -10.35
N ALA A 297 -9.80 17.52 -11.40
CA ALA A 297 -8.67 18.44 -11.28
C ALA A 297 -9.11 19.75 -10.61
N ALA A 298 -10.16 20.40 -11.13
CA ALA A 298 -10.70 21.66 -10.62
C ALA A 298 -11.11 21.56 -9.15
N PHE A 299 -11.99 20.62 -8.81
CA PHE A 299 -12.48 20.44 -7.45
C PHE A 299 -11.38 20.03 -6.48
N GLY A 300 -10.49 19.11 -6.88
CA GLY A 300 -9.39 18.68 -6.03
C GLY A 300 -8.37 19.79 -5.75
N CYS A 301 -8.04 20.62 -6.74
CA CYS A 301 -7.17 21.78 -6.53
C CYS A 301 -7.82 22.80 -5.60
N GLN A 302 -9.13 23.07 -5.77
CA GLN A 302 -9.87 23.95 -4.88
C GLN A 302 -9.89 23.40 -3.43
N TRP A 303 -10.15 22.09 -3.28
CA TRP A 303 -10.19 21.42 -1.98
C TRP A 303 -8.84 21.48 -1.25
N LEU A 304 -7.73 21.34 -1.99
CA LEU A 304 -6.36 21.49 -1.48
C LEU A 304 -6.08 22.95 -1.09
N ALA A 305 -6.46 23.90 -1.95
CA ALA A 305 -6.23 25.33 -1.71
C ALA A 305 -6.94 25.84 -0.45
N GLN A 306 -8.17 25.35 -0.19
CA GLN A 306 -8.90 25.63 1.05
C GLN A 306 -8.19 25.14 2.32
N ARG A 307 -7.19 24.26 2.17
CA ARG A 307 -6.34 23.71 3.25
C ARG A 307 -4.92 24.29 3.23
N GLY A 308 -4.69 25.36 2.48
CA GLY A 308 -3.37 25.99 2.36
C GLY A 308 -2.37 25.21 1.50
N LEU A 309 -2.84 24.20 0.75
CA LEU A 309 -2.01 23.38 -0.12
C LEU A 309 -2.24 23.77 -1.58
N VAL A 310 -1.17 24.09 -2.30
CA VAL A 310 -1.24 24.34 -3.75
C VAL A 310 -0.33 23.34 -4.46
N PRO A 311 -0.88 22.47 -5.33
CA PRO A 311 -0.05 21.56 -6.10
C PRO A 311 0.98 22.29 -6.96
N VAL A 312 2.19 21.72 -7.08
CA VAL A 312 3.21 22.22 -8.02
C VAL A 312 2.88 21.85 -9.47
N ALA A 313 2.09 20.78 -9.66
CA ALA A 313 1.48 20.44 -10.94
C ALA A 313 0.28 19.49 -10.74
N VAL A 314 -0.57 19.43 -11.76
CA VAL A 314 -1.59 18.37 -11.93
C VAL A 314 -1.03 17.28 -12.85
N SER A 315 -1.35 16.02 -12.60
CA SER A 315 -0.99 14.89 -13.48
C SER A 315 -2.08 13.82 -13.40
N GLY A 316 -1.76 12.55 -13.66
CA GLY A 316 -2.72 11.44 -13.63
C GLY A 316 -3.37 11.20 -14.98
N LEU A 317 -4.54 10.56 -15.00
CA LEU A 317 -5.24 10.20 -16.24
C LEU A 317 -5.64 11.42 -17.08
N VAL A 318 -5.92 12.56 -16.44
CA VAL A 318 -6.23 13.82 -17.16
C VAL A 318 -5.11 14.24 -18.11
N SER A 319 -3.85 13.91 -17.78
CA SER A 319 -2.67 14.22 -18.59
C SER A 319 -2.53 13.36 -19.85
N ALA A 320 -3.32 12.28 -19.98
CA ALA A 320 -3.31 11.42 -21.15
C ALA A 320 -4.08 12.01 -22.35
N SER A 321 -4.91 13.04 -22.11
CA SER A 321 -5.68 13.73 -23.14
C SER A 321 -5.26 15.20 -23.22
N PRO A 322 -4.69 15.66 -24.34
CA PRO A 322 -4.33 17.08 -24.51
C PRO A 322 -5.52 18.03 -24.38
N LEU A 323 -6.74 17.59 -24.73
CA LEU A 323 -7.96 18.39 -24.56
C LEU A 323 -8.31 18.54 -23.08
N ALA A 324 -8.37 17.42 -22.35
CA ALA A 324 -8.68 17.44 -20.92
C ALA A 324 -7.60 18.15 -20.10
N SER A 325 -6.33 18.04 -20.51
CA SER A 325 -5.22 18.78 -19.91
C SER A 325 -5.45 20.29 -20.01
N ARG A 326 -5.79 20.81 -21.21
CA ARG A 326 -6.08 22.24 -21.38
C ARG A 326 -7.30 22.70 -20.59
N GLU A 327 -8.32 21.87 -20.48
CA GLU A 327 -9.51 22.16 -19.67
C GLU A 327 -9.13 22.25 -18.18
N ALA A 328 -8.33 21.30 -17.68
CA ALA A 328 -7.84 21.29 -16.31
C ALA A 328 -6.95 22.51 -16.01
N GLU A 329 -6.01 22.85 -16.90
CA GLU A 329 -5.15 24.03 -16.75
C GLU A 329 -5.96 25.33 -16.69
N ARG A 330 -6.96 25.48 -17.56
CA ARG A 330 -7.85 26.65 -17.56
C ARG A 330 -8.69 26.73 -16.28
N ALA A 331 -9.18 25.59 -15.78
CA ALA A 331 -10.04 25.56 -14.60
C ALA A 331 -9.25 25.73 -13.29
N THR A 332 -8.00 25.28 -13.24
CA THR A 332 -7.19 25.26 -12.01
C THR A 332 -6.18 26.40 -11.92
N GLY A 333 -5.71 26.91 -13.06
CA GLY A 333 -4.53 27.79 -13.13
C GLY A 333 -3.20 27.06 -12.90
N ILE A 334 -3.21 25.73 -12.79
CA ILE A 334 -2.05 24.89 -12.50
C ILE A 334 -1.66 24.09 -13.75
N ALA A 335 -0.36 24.05 -14.06
CA ALA A 335 0.16 23.32 -15.20
C ALA A 335 -0.09 21.81 -15.08
N VAL A 336 -0.40 21.17 -16.20
CA VAL A 336 -0.54 19.71 -16.26
C VAL A 336 0.79 19.09 -16.70
N ALA A 337 1.39 18.29 -15.81
CA ALA A 337 2.57 17.49 -16.10
C ALA A 337 2.17 16.14 -16.71
N THR A 338 2.54 15.93 -17.96
CA THR A 338 2.39 14.67 -18.68
C THR A 338 3.34 13.59 -18.15
N LEU A 339 3.00 12.32 -18.38
CA LEU A 339 3.88 11.22 -18.00
C LEU A 339 5.27 11.29 -18.67
N SER A 340 5.34 11.82 -19.89
CA SER A 340 6.62 12.05 -20.58
C SER A 340 7.48 13.09 -19.87
N GLU A 341 6.89 14.19 -19.39
CA GLU A 341 7.62 15.23 -18.65
C GLU A 341 8.06 14.72 -17.27
N LEU A 342 7.21 13.94 -16.58
CA LEU A 342 7.60 13.33 -15.31
C LEU A 342 8.78 12.36 -15.44
N ARG A 343 8.91 11.68 -16.59
CA ARG A 343 10.01 10.74 -16.89
C ARG A 343 11.26 11.42 -17.45
N ASP A 344 11.15 12.65 -17.91
CA ASP A 344 12.27 13.43 -18.42
C ASP A 344 13.05 14.06 -17.25
N PRO A 345 14.37 13.86 -17.16
CA PRO A 345 15.16 14.32 -16.01
C PRO A 345 15.10 15.85 -15.81
N ILE A 346 15.13 16.62 -16.89
CA ILE A 346 15.12 18.08 -16.80
C ILE A 346 13.75 18.57 -16.33
N SER A 347 12.69 18.07 -16.96
CA SER A 347 11.31 18.45 -16.65
C SER A 347 10.89 18.03 -15.24
N ALA A 348 11.17 16.78 -14.85
CA ALA A 348 10.89 16.28 -13.50
C ALA A 348 11.54 17.15 -12.41
N SER A 349 12.82 17.50 -12.61
CA SER A 349 13.56 18.36 -11.68
C SER A 349 12.95 19.77 -11.60
N ARG A 350 12.60 20.37 -12.76
CA ARG A 350 11.94 21.68 -12.79
C ARG A 350 10.61 21.67 -12.03
N ILE A 351 9.80 20.62 -12.21
CA ILE A 351 8.50 20.49 -11.53
C ILE A 351 8.68 20.46 -10.01
N VAL A 352 9.56 19.61 -9.48
CA VAL A 352 9.66 19.41 -8.01
C VAL A 352 10.36 20.55 -7.28
N PHE A 353 11.15 21.37 -7.98
CA PHE A 353 11.79 22.56 -7.43
C PHE A 353 11.07 23.86 -7.79
N SER A 354 9.98 23.80 -8.56
CA SER A 354 9.13 24.96 -8.80
C SER A 354 8.43 25.42 -7.52
N GLN A 355 8.11 26.72 -7.47
CA GLN A 355 7.18 27.24 -6.47
C GLN A 355 5.75 27.19 -7.02
N PRO A 356 4.75 26.85 -6.19
CA PRO A 356 3.36 26.86 -6.62
C PRO A 356 2.94 28.24 -7.11
N SER A 357 2.26 28.30 -8.26
CA SER A 357 1.66 29.52 -8.77
C SER A 357 0.62 30.04 -7.77
N ARG A 358 0.79 31.28 -7.26
CA ARG A 358 -0.15 31.90 -6.30
C ARG A 358 -1.54 32.22 -6.89
N GLN A 359 -1.77 31.94 -8.17
CA GLN A 359 -3.05 32.14 -8.84
C GLN A 359 -3.83 30.83 -8.87
N VAL A 360 -4.51 30.48 -7.77
CA VAL A 360 -5.63 29.54 -7.86
C VAL A 360 -6.84 30.38 -8.25
N ALA A 361 -7.45 30.08 -9.40
CA ALA A 361 -8.67 30.77 -9.82
C ALA A 361 -9.76 30.56 -8.75
N ALA A 362 -10.32 31.67 -8.27
CA ALA A 362 -11.35 31.70 -7.22
C ALA A 362 -12.71 31.18 -7.72
#